data_AF-A0A3U5EXK6-F1
#
_entry.id   AF-A0A3U5EXK6-F1
#
_cell.length_a   1.000
_cell.length_b   1.000
_cell.length_c   1.000
_cell.angle_alpha   90.00
_cell.angle_beta   90.00
_cell.angle_gamma   90.00
#
_symmetry.space_group_name_H-M   'P 1'
#
loop_
_entity.id
_entity.type
_entity.pdbx_description
1 polymer ?
#
loop_
_entity_poly.entity_id
_entity_poly.type
_entity_poly.pdbx_seq_one_letter_code
_entity_poly.pdbx_strand_id
1 'polypeptide(L)'
;MNENVRHILLDAIENKKSLTVIYLGGSQPGTLRDISPISISEDKLRARCHSTDAVKFFNIGKIQLPSDSSMITVPYGSLELKVYETMQSVYEDFHSLYPEGRWGVEFNDHEFALFDFFKNGKRKKTAFMAIQFMERHEDETRTEITIDVSLSGVVISEGARTPKRRPWVVTGPGRGELRTYSTLDKAATEFFKRLSLMVSMAIET
;
A
#
# COMPACT_ATOMS: atom_id res chain seq x y z
N MET A 1 -2.42 28.80 -9.05
CA MET A 1 -2.82 27.42 -9.38
C MET A 1 -2.07 27.01 -10.63
N ASN A 2 -1.46 25.82 -10.66
CA ASN A 2 -0.80 25.33 -11.87
C ASN A 2 -1.86 24.78 -12.84
N GLU A 3 -2.47 25.65 -13.65
CA GLU A 3 -3.44 25.28 -14.70
C GLU A 3 -2.95 24.13 -15.59
N ASN A 4 -1.64 24.06 -15.82
CA ASN A 4 -0.98 22.99 -16.56
C ASN A 4 -1.20 21.59 -15.95
N VAL A 5 -1.15 21.47 -14.61
CA VAL A 5 -1.35 20.17 -13.93
C VAL A 5 -2.78 19.70 -14.11
N ARG A 6 -3.76 20.61 -13.99
CA ARG A 6 -5.18 20.26 -14.14
C ARG A 6 -5.48 19.79 -15.56
N HIS A 7 -4.93 20.46 -16.57
CA HIS A 7 -5.10 20.07 -17.97
C HIS A 7 -4.55 18.66 -18.26
N ILE A 8 -3.34 18.35 -17.76
CA ILE A 8 -2.72 17.04 -17.93
C ILE A 8 -3.53 15.93 -17.23
N LEU A 9 -4.07 16.22 -16.04
CA LEU A 9 -4.94 15.27 -15.34
C LEU A 9 -6.24 15.00 -16.11
N LEU A 10 -6.84 16.03 -16.73
CA LEU A 10 -8.05 15.86 -17.55
C LEU A 10 -7.76 15.03 -18.81
N ASP A 11 -6.66 15.31 -19.51
CA ASP A 11 -6.22 14.52 -20.67
C ASP A 11 -6.01 13.05 -20.29
N ALA A 12 -5.39 12.80 -19.14
CA ALA A 12 -5.20 11.44 -18.64
C ALA A 12 -6.51 10.74 -18.26
N ILE A 13 -7.51 11.46 -17.75
CA ILE A 13 -8.85 10.90 -17.50
C ILE A 13 -9.52 10.51 -18.82
N GLU A 14 -9.52 11.42 -19.80
CA GLU A 14 -10.17 11.24 -21.09
C GLU A 14 -9.56 10.06 -21.86
N ASN A 15 -8.22 9.99 -21.87
CA ASN A 15 -7.48 8.94 -22.55
C ASN A 15 -7.25 7.68 -21.69
N LYS A 16 -7.79 7.63 -20.47
CA LYS A 16 -7.61 6.52 -19.51
C LYS A 16 -6.14 6.16 -19.28
N LYS A 17 -5.26 7.17 -19.20
CA LYS A 17 -3.82 7.01 -18.99
C LYS A 17 -3.47 7.08 -17.51
N SER A 18 -2.50 6.27 -17.08
CA SER A 18 -1.85 6.43 -15.79
C SER A 18 -0.77 7.52 -15.86
N LEU A 19 -0.55 8.17 -14.73
CA LEU A 19 0.45 9.24 -14.56
C LEU A 19 1.30 8.96 -13.33
N THR A 20 2.59 9.23 -13.43
CA THR A 20 3.46 9.35 -12.27
C THR A 20 3.48 10.80 -11.82
N VAL A 21 3.14 11.04 -10.54
CA VAL A 21 3.11 12.37 -9.95
C VAL A 21 3.91 12.42 -8.66
N ILE A 22 4.41 13.59 -8.30
CA ILE A 22 4.98 13.87 -6.97
C ILE A 22 3.84 14.45 -6.11
N TYR A 23 3.49 13.78 -5.01
CA TYR A 23 2.44 14.27 -4.12
C TYR A 23 3.02 14.88 -2.84
N LEU A 24 2.78 16.16 -2.62
CA LEU A 24 3.29 16.94 -1.49
C LEU A 24 2.39 16.89 -0.24
N GLY A 25 1.35 16.05 -0.24
CA GLY A 25 0.40 15.92 0.86
C GLY A 25 0.45 14.58 1.60
N GLY A 26 -0.19 14.53 2.77
CA GLY A 26 -0.35 13.30 3.55
C GLY A 26 0.87 12.92 4.37
N SER A 27 0.95 11.65 4.79
CA SER A 27 2.01 11.11 5.66
C SER A 27 3.32 10.79 4.94
N GLN A 28 3.36 10.94 3.61
CA GLN A 28 4.54 10.67 2.77
C GLN A 28 4.65 11.75 1.69
N PRO A 29 4.86 13.03 2.07
CA PRO A 29 4.97 14.14 1.12
C PRO A 29 6.25 14.02 0.28
N GLY A 30 6.20 14.48 -0.98
CA GLY A 30 7.35 14.45 -1.91
C GLY A 30 7.61 13.10 -2.56
N THR A 31 6.80 12.09 -2.26
CA THR A 31 6.95 10.75 -2.87
C THR A 31 6.31 10.68 -4.26
N LEU A 32 6.93 9.90 -5.14
CA LEU A 32 6.34 9.53 -6.43
C LEU A 32 5.13 8.63 -6.22
N ARG A 33 4.10 8.85 -7.04
CA ARG A 33 2.84 8.13 -7.01
C ARG A 33 2.44 7.83 -8.44
N ASP A 34 2.40 6.55 -8.77
CA ASP A 34 1.69 6.11 -9.96
C ASP A 34 0.21 6.09 -9.65
N ILE A 35 -0.54 6.87 -10.43
CA ILE A 35 -1.98 7.04 -10.26
C ILE A 35 -2.70 6.82 -11.59
N SER A 36 -3.89 6.25 -11.52
CA SER A 36 -4.88 6.28 -12.60
C SER A 36 -5.97 7.28 -12.21
N PRO A 37 -5.97 8.49 -12.79
CA PRO A 37 -7.04 9.47 -12.63
C PRO A 37 -8.41 8.88 -12.98
N ILE A 38 -9.44 9.20 -12.19
CA ILE A 38 -10.82 8.73 -12.45
C ILE A 38 -11.74 9.92 -12.69
N SER A 39 -11.71 10.92 -11.80
CA SER A 39 -12.52 12.12 -11.92
C SER A 39 -11.92 13.27 -11.12
N ILE A 40 -12.29 14.49 -11.49
CA ILE A 40 -11.97 15.70 -10.72
C ILE A 40 -13.28 16.29 -10.20
N SER A 41 -13.32 16.58 -8.91
CA SER A 41 -14.39 17.37 -8.28
C SER A 41 -13.75 18.54 -7.54
N GLU A 42 -14.14 19.77 -7.87
CA GLU A 42 -13.55 20.98 -7.29
C GLU A 42 -12.01 20.99 -7.46
N ASP A 43 -11.28 20.95 -6.34
CA ASP A 43 -9.82 20.93 -6.25
C ASP A 43 -9.26 19.55 -5.82
N LYS A 44 -10.08 18.50 -5.96
CA LYS A 44 -9.70 17.13 -5.63
C LYS A 44 -9.72 16.23 -6.85
N LEU A 45 -8.65 15.50 -7.03
CA LEU A 45 -8.53 14.39 -7.96
C LEU A 45 -8.91 13.10 -7.24
N ARG A 46 -9.91 12.39 -7.75
CA ARG A 46 -10.18 10.99 -7.39
C ARG A 46 -9.36 10.11 -8.33
N ALA A 47 -8.45 9.31 -7.78
CA ALA A 47 -7.58 8.45 -8.57
C ALA A 47 -7.32 7.11 -7.85
N ARG A 48 -7.10 6.03 -8.61
CA ARG A 48 -6.52 4.80 -8.07
C ARG A 48 -5.03 5.03 -7.90
N CYS A 49 -4.53 4.82 -6.68
CA CYS A 49 -3.12 4.93 -6.35
C CYS A 49 -2.50 3.53 -6.35
N HIS A 50 -1.65 3.24 -7.34
CA HIS A 50 -1.05 1.91 -7.53
C HIS A 50 -0.11 1.54 -6.40
N SER A 51 0.57 2.53 -5.81
CA SER A 51 1.44 2.30 -4.65
C SER A 51 0.69 1.77 -3.40
N THR A 52 -0.63 1.89 -3.33
CA THR A 52 -1.45 1.45 -2.19
C THR A 52 -2.65 0.60 -2.59
N ASP A 53 -2.74 0.27 -3.89
CA ASP A 53 -3.90 -0.29 -4.58
C ASP A 53 -5.26 0.17 -4.01
N ALA A 54 -5.44 1.48 -3.93
CA ALA A 54 -6.64 2.06 -3.34
C ALA A 54 -7.07 3.31 -4.10
N VAL A 55 -8.39 3.49 -4.23
CA VAL A 55 -8.94 4.76 -4.69
C VAL A 55 -8.80 5.80 -3.58
N LYS A 56 -8.12 6.89 -3.88
CA LYS A 56 -7.84 7.99 -2.96
C LYS A 56 -8.26 9.32 -3.58
N PHE A 57 -8.41 10.31 -2.70
CA PHE A 57 -8.57 11.70 -3.10
C PHE A 57 -7.24 12.43 -2.87
N PHE A 58 -6.77 13.10 -3.91
CA PHE A 58 -5.57 13.93 -3.90
C PHE A 58 -5.98 15.39 -4.07
N ASN A 59 -5.40 16.29 -3.28
CA ASN A 59 -5.58 17.72 -3.53
C ASN A 59 -4.70 18.14 -4.73
N ILE A 60 -5.29 18.77 -5.74
CA ILE A 60 -4.60 19.11 -6.99
C ILE A 60 -3.49 20.15 -6.75
N GLY A 61 -3.73 21.11 -5.86
CA GLY A 61 -2.70 22.08 -5.43
C GLY A 61 -1.46 21.47 -4.77
N LYS A 62 -1.50 20.19 -4.38
CA LYS A 62 -0.36 19.44 -3.82
C LYS A 62 0.25 18.44 -4.81
N ILE A 63 -0.19 18.43 -6.07
CA ILE A 63 0.36 17.58 -7.12
C ILE A 63 1.42 18.36 -7.90
N GLN A 64 2.58 17.75 -8.05
CA GLN A 64 3.64 18.20 -8.95
C GLN A 64 3.89 17.12 -10.01
N LEU A 65 4.20 17.57 -11.22
CA LEU A 65 4.63 16.69 -12.30
C LEU A 65 6.17 16.59 -12.24
N PRO A 66 6.75 15.41 -12.44
CA PRO A 66 8.20 15.26 -12.57
C PRO A 66 8.74 16.17 -13.69
N SER A 67 9.88 16.82 -13.45
CA SER A 67 10.46 17.83 -14.34
C SER A 67 10.98 17.27 -15.67
N ASP A 68 11.20 15.96 -15.77
CA ASP A 68 11.79 15.31 -16.94
C ASP A 68 10.82 14.32 -17.57
N SER A 69 10.67 14.49 -18.89
CA SER A 69 9.80 13.86 -19.91
C SER A 69 9.59 12.34 -19.93
N SER A 70 9.87 11.58 -18.87
CA SER A 70 9.53 10.16 -18.77
C SER A 70 8.11 9.97 -18.21
N MET A 71 7.10 10.42 -18.97
CA MET A 71 5.73 9.92 -18.77
C MET A 71 5.72 8.44 -19.16
N ILE A 72 5.98 7.54 -18.21
CA ILE A 72 5.83 6.09 -18.41
C ILE A 72 4.33 5.82 -18.57
N THR A 73 3.88 5.84 -19.83
CA THR A 73 2.50 5.61 -20.21
C THR A 73 2.34 4.12 -20.49
N VAL A 74 1.88 3.36 -19.51
CA VAL A 74 1.52 1.95 -19.71
C VAL A 74 0.02 1.87 -20.08
N PRO A 75 -0.35 1.25 -21.20
CA PRO A 75 -1.76 1.03 -21.56
C PRO A 75 -2.45 0.12 -20.54
N TYR A 76 -3.62 0.53 -20.06
CA TYR A 76 -4.43 -0.28 -19.15
C TYR A 76 -5.18 -1.36 -19.94
N GLY A 77 -4.70 -2.60 -19.83
CA GLY A 77 -5.38 -3.81 -20.31
C GLY A 77 -4.92 -5.00 -19.48
N SER A 78 -5.83 -5.55 -18.66
CA SER A 78 -5.73 -6.79 -17.91
C SER A 78 -4.53 -6.96 -16.95
N LEU A 79 -4.59 -6.30 -15.79
CA LEU A 79 -4.24 -7.01 -14.56
C LEU A 79 -5.56 -7.52 -14.00
N GLU A 80 -5.81 -8.83 -14.08
CA GLU A 80 -6.95 -9.42 -13.38
C GLU A 80 -6.84 -9.03 -11.90
N LEU A 81 -7.84 -8.30 -11.40
CA LEU A 81 -7.95 -7.98 -9.98
C LEU A 81 -8.25 -9.28 -9.24
N LYS A 82 -7.19 -9.97 -8.80
CA LYS A 82 -7.33 -11.17 -7.97
C LYS A 82 -7.74 -10.74 -6.57
N VAL A 83 -8.95 -11.10 -6.17
CA VAL A 83 -9.49 -10.81 -4.84
C VAL A 83 -9.13 -11.97 -3.90
N TYR A 84 -8.48 -11.66 -2.78
CA TYR A 84 -8.13 -12.69 -1.79
C TYR A 84 -9.15 -12.75 -0.65
N GLU A 85 -10.05 -13.72 -0.73
CA GLU A 85 -11.07 -13.98 0.29
C GLU A 85 -10.58 -14.96 1.36
N THR A 86 -9.71 -15.89 0.97
CA THR A 86 -9.21 -16.95 1.85
C THR A 86 -7.69 -17.02 1.84
N MET A 87 -7.14 -17.49 2.95
CA MET A 87 -5.72 -17.80 3.09
C MET A 87 -5.27 -18.80 1.98
N GLN A 88 -6.14 -19.73 1.60
CA GLN A 88 -5.88 -20.69 0.51
C GLN A 88 -5.63 -19.99 -0.83
N SER A 89 -6.41 -18.96 -1.16
CA SER A 89 -6.22 -18.19 -2.40
C SER A 89 -4.87 -17.47 -2.46
N VAL A 90 -4.33 -17.05 -1.31
CA VAL A 90 -2.98 -16.47 -1.19
C VAL A 90 -1.92 -17.54 -1.45
N TYR A 91 -2.08 -18.71 -0.84
CA TYR A 91 -1.16 -19.84 -1.02
C TYR A 91 -1.07 -20.28 -2.48
N GLU A 92 -2.21 -20.45 -3.14
CA GLU A 92 -2.29 -20.88 -4.54
C GLU A 92 -1.64 -19.86 -5.48
N ASP A 93 -1.91 -18.56 -5.28
CA ASP A 93 -1.31 -17.52 -6.10
C ASP A 93 0.21 -17.44 -5.92
N PHE A 94 0.69 -17.55 -4.68
CA PHE A 94 2.12 -17.60 -4.40
C PHE A 94 2.80 -18.76 -5.13
N HIS A 95 2.22 -19.97 -5.08
CA HIS A 95 2.80 -21.13 -5.76
C HIS A 95 2.75 -20.99 -7.28
N SER A 96 1.71 -20.35 -7.82
CA SER A 96 1.63 -20.03 -9.25
C SER A 96 2.68 -19.02 -9.69
N LEU A 97 2.96 -18.00 -8.87
CA LEU A 97 3.91 -16.93 -9.20
C LEU A 97 5.37 -17.32 -8.95
N TYR A 98 5.62 -18.19 -7.97
CA TYR A 98 6.96 -18.60 -7.53
C TYR A 98 7.11 -20.13 -7.47
N PRO A 99 7.00 -20.84 -8.62
CA PRO A 99 6.96 -22.30 -8.66
C PRO A 99 8.28 -22.98 -8.26
N GLU A 100 9.40 -22.26 -8.34
CA GLU A 100 10.75 -22.76 -8.08
C GLU A 100 11.05 -23.01 -6.57
N GLY A 101 10.14 -22.63 -5.66
CA GLY A 101 10.18 -23.07 -4.26
C GLY A 101 11.41 -22.63 -3.46
N ARG A 102 11.91 -21.40 -3.67
CA ARG A 102 13.11 -20.86 -3.00
C ARG A 102 12.96 -20.68 -1.48
N TRP A 103 11.73 -20.50 -1.00
CA TRP A 103 11.45 -20.18 0.40
C TRP A 103 10.73 -21.32 1.10
N GLY A 104 10.97 -21.44 2.40
CA GLY A 104 10.12 -22.26 3.26
C GLY A 104 8.78 -21.57 3.42
N VAL A 105 7.69 -22.29 3.21
CA VAL A 105 6.32 -21.76 3.36
C VAL A 105 5.67 -22.42 4.57
N GLU A 106 5.02 -21.62 5.40
CA GLU A 106 4.12 -22.09 6.44
C GLU A 106 2.76 -21.43 6.23
N PHE A 107 1.70 -22.23 6.29
CA PHE A 107 0.38 -21.80 5.87
C PHE A 107 -0.72 -22.50 6.67
N ASN A 108 -1.71 -21.74 7.12
CA ASN A 108 -2.98 -22.19 7.68
C ASN A 108 -4.04 -21.08 7.52
N ASP A 109 -5.23 -21.27 8.09
CA ASP A 109 -6.35 -20.31 7.97
C ASP A 109 -6.07 -18.92 8.56
N HIS A 110 -5.10 -18.80 9.47
CA HIS A 110 -4.75 -17.57 10.17
C HIS A 110 -3.40 -16.99 9.77
N GLU A 111 -2.55 -17.74 9.09
CA GLU A 111 -1.19 -17.32 8.77
C GLU A 111 -0.71 -17.83 7.42
N PHE A 112 -0.03 -16.95 6.67
CA PHE A 112 0.81 -17.31 5.54
C PHE A 112 2.19 -16.67 5.76
N ALA A 113 3.24 -17.48 5.90
CA ALA A 113 4.57 -17.02 6.29
C ALA A 113 5.68 -17.61 5.41
N LEU A 114 6.66 -16.77 5.07
CA LEU A 114 7.83 -17.13 4.28
C LEU A 114 9.09 -17.09 5.12
N PHE A 115 9.89 -18.14 4.95
CA PHE A 115 11.13 -18.37 5.68
C PHE A 115 12.28 -18.48 4.69
N ASP A 116 13.39 -17.85 5.06
CA ASP A 116 14.64 -17.98 4.35
C ASP A 116 15.49 -19.09 4.98
N PHE A 117 16.52 -19.53 4.27
CA PHE A 117 17.41 -20.60 4.71
C PHE A 117 18.78 -20.04 5.10
N PHE A 118 19.43 -20.67 6.07
CA PHE A 118 20.85 -20.43 6.32
C PHE A 118 21.68 -21.07 5.19
N LYS A 119 22.95 -20.64 5.06
CA LYS A 119 23.89 -21.21 4.07
C LYS A 119 24.06 -22.74 4.18
N ASN A 120 23.76 -23.31 5.34
CA ASN A 120 23.80 -24.76 5.59
C ASN A 120 22.48 -25.48 5.23
N GLY A 121 21.56 -24.82 4.53
CA GLY A 121 20.26 -25.36 4.12
C GLY A 121 19.22 -25.47 5.24
N LYS A 122 19.54 -25.10 6.48
CA LYS A 122 18.55 -25.12 7.57
C LYS A 122 17.61 -23.91 7.47
N ARG A 123 16.29 -24.15 7.61
CA ARG A 123 15.27 -23.09 7.66
C ARG A 123 15.54 -22.15 8.85
N LYS A 124 15.43 -20.84 8.66
CA LYS A 124 15.43 -19.87 9.76
C LYS A 124 14.15 -20.03 10.59
N LYS A 125 14.22 -19.74 11.89
CA LYS A 125 13.06 -19.86 12.81
C LYS A 125 12.07 -18.70 12.66
N THR A 126 12.55 -17.54 12.24
CA THR A 126 11.72 -16.33 12.10
C THR A 126 11.38 -16.15 10.63
N ALA A 127 10.09 -16.01 10.34
CA ALA A 127 9.63 -15.64 9.02
C ALA A 127 10.19 -14.26 8.66
N PHE A 128 10.67 -14.09 7.43
CA PHE A 128 11.10 -12.77 6.96
C PHE A 128 9.91 -11.96 6.43
N MET A 129 8.82 -12.63 6.07
CA MET A 129 7.57 -12.02 5.64
C MET A 129 6.39 -12.89 6.08
N ALA A 130 5.30 -12.27 6.51
CA ALA A 130 4.07 -13.00 6.82
C ALA A 130 2.82 -12.13 6.66
N ILE A 131 1.68 -12.79 6.43
CA ILE A 131 0.32 -12.29 6.65
C ILE A 131 -0.24 -13.06 7.85
N GLN A 132 -0.75 -12.37 8.85
CA GLN A 132 -1.31 -12.97 10.06
C GLN A 132 -2.66 -12.36 10.41
N PHE A 133 -3.62 -13.19 10.79
CA PHE A 133 -4.86 -12.75 11.42
C PHE A 133 -4.65 -12.64 12.93
N MET A 134 -4.83 -11.46 13.47
CA MET A 134 -4.85 -11.19 14.90
C MET A 134 -6.23 -10.68 15.30
N GLU A 135 -6.94 -11.49 16.09
CA GLU A 135 -8.20 -11.07 16.68
C GLU A 135 -7.98 -9.83 17.56
N ARG A 136 -8.79 -8.80 17.35
CA ARG A 136 -8.73 -7.55 18.11
C ARG A 136 -10.05 -7.34 18.84
N HIS A 137 -9.98 -7.37 20.17
CA HIS A 137 -11.12 -7.09 21.04
C HIS A 137 -11.64 -5.66 20.81
N GLU A 138 -12.95 -5.52 20.89
CA GLU A 138 -13.73 -4.35 20.46
C GLU A 138 -13.68 -3.16 21.44
N ASP A 139 -13.14 -3.38 22.64
CA ASP A 139 -13.45 -2.55 23.80
C ASP A 139 -12.37 -1.53 24.20
N GLU A 140 -11.29 -1.39 23.42
CA GLU A 140 -10.29 -0.35 23.68
C GLU A 140 -10.68 0.96 23.00
N THR A 141 -11.60 1.69 23.62
CA THR A 141 -11.72 3.14 23.37
C THR A 141 -10.39 3.80 23.72
N ARG A 142 -9.66 4.26 22.69
CA ARG A 142 -8.46 5.08 22.89
C ARG A 142 -8.88 6.54 22.99
N THR A 143 -8.51 7.15 24.10
CA THR A 143 -8.50 8.60 24.26
C THR A 143 -7.35 9.17 23.41
N GLU A 144 -7.69 9.94 22.39
CA GLU A 144 -6.72 10.74 21.65
C GLU A 144 -6.76 12.17 22.21
N ILE A 145 -5.62 12.66 22.73
CA ILE A 145 -5.44 14.06 23.10
C ILE A 145 -4.87 14.77 21.88
N THR A 146 -5.62 15.74 21.34
CA THR A 146 -5.15 16.60 20.26
C THR A 146 -4.78 17.96 20.82
N ILE A 147 -3.51 18.33 20.65
CA ILE A 147 -2.99 19.65 21.04
C ILE A 147 -2.84 20.48 19.77
N ASP A 148 -3.64 21.52 19.63
CA ASP A 148 -3.52 22.52 18.58
C ASP A 148 -2.81 23.75 19.14
N VAL A 149 -1.70 24.14 18.52
CA VAL A 149 -0.91 25.30 18.95
C VAL A 149 -1.10 26.40 17.92
N SER A 150 -1.86 27.43 18.30
CA SER A 150 -2.16 28.59 17.48
C SER A 150 -1.49 29.85 18.03
N LEU A 151 -1.42 30.92 17.23
CA LEU A 151 -0.96 32.25 17.67
C LEU A 151 -1.76 32.80 18.87
N SER A 152 -3.00 32.32 19.05
CA SER A 152 -3.92 32.66 20.13
C SER A 152 -3.77 31.79 21.39
N GLY A 153 -2.81 30.85 21.42
CA GLY A 153 -2.57 29.96 22.55
C GLY A 153 -2.74 28.47 22.22
N VAL A 154 -2.61 27.63 23.25
CA VAL A 154 -2.73 26.17 23.17
C VAL A 154 -4.18 25.74 23.40
N VAL A 155 -4.75 25.03 22.44
CA VAL A 155 -6.07 24.39 22.56
C VAL A 155 -5.85 22.89 22.74
N ILE A 156 -6.31 22.34 23.87
CA ILE A 156 -6.29 20.90 24.13
C ILE A 156 -7.71 20.38 23.93
N SER A 157 -7.88 19.41 23.05
CA SER A 157 -9.15 18.71 22.85
C SER A 157 -8.97 17.23 23.11
N GLU A 158 -9.92 16.66 23.86
CA GLU A 158 -9.99 15.23 24.13
C GLU A 158 -11.08 14.62 23.25
N GLY A 159 -10.71 13.64 22.42
CA GLY A 159 -11.61 12.92 21.55
C GLY A 159 -11.58 11.42 21.84
N ALA A 160 -12.77 10.82 22.02
CA ALA A 160 -12.90 9.37 22.01
C ALA A 160 -12.95 8.90 20.56
N ARG A 161 -12.01 8.03 20.15
CA ARG A 161 -12.01 7.43 18.82
C ARG A 161 -12.03 5.92 18.92
N THR A 162 -13.03 5.30 18.30
CA THR A 162 -13.05 3.85 18.12
C THR A 162 -12.04 3.46 17.03
N PRO A 163 -11.00 2.66 17.34
CA PRO A 163 -10.04 2.24 16.33
C PRO A 163 -10.72 1.41 15.23
N LYS A 164 -10.35 1.65 13.96
CA LYS A 164 -10.82 0.77 12.87
C LYS A 164 -10.23 -0.62 13.05
N ARG A 165 -11.06 -1.65 13.09
CA ARG A 165 -10.62 -3.06 13.10
C ARG A 165 -9.71 -3.34 11.90
N ARG A 166 -8.46 -3.70 12.21
CA ARG A 166 -7.44 -4.09 11.24
C ARG A 166 -6.79 -5.39 11.72
N PRO A 167 -7.52 -6.51 11.63
CA PRO A 167 -7.06 -7.78 12.19
C PRO A 167 -5.93 -8.40 11.36
N TRP A 168 -5.82 -8.04 10.09
CA TRP A 168 -4.78 -8.56 9.21
C TRP A 168 -3.49 -7.78 9.39
N VAL A 169 -2.40 -8.47 9.67
CA VAL A 169 -1.07 -7.93 9.89
C VAL A 169 -0.13 -8.44 8.80
N VAL A 170 0.61 -7.54 8.18
CA VAL A 170 1.66 -7.87 7.21
C VAL A 170 3.01 -7.45 7.79
N THR A 171 3.91 -8.42 7.90
CA THR A 171 5.31 -8.20 8.30
C THR A 171 6.22 -8.28 7.08
N GLY A 172 7.20 -7.38 7.02
CA GLY A 172 8.19 -7.29 5.94
C GLY A 172 9.61 -7.67 6.40
N PRO A 173 10.54 -7.81 5.45
CA PRO A 173 11.92 -8.20 5.74
C PRO A 173 12.72 -7.15 6.51
N GLY A 174 12.25 -5.89 6.58
CA GLY A 174 12.87 -4.82 7.37
C GLY A 174 12.42 -4.74 8.83
N ARG A 175 13.32 -4.37 9.75
CA ARG A 175 12.95 -4.07 11.15
C ARG A 175 11.90 -2.94 11.18
N GLY A 176 10.71 -3.23 11.71
CA GLY A 176 9.64 -2.26 11.87
C GLY A 176 8.64 -2.16 10.71
N GLU A 177 8.75 -2.99 9.68
CA GLU A 177 7.79 -3.01 8.57
C GLU A 177 6.52 -3.80 8.90
N LEU A 178 5.83 -3.39 9.96
CA LEU A 178 4.52 -3.94 10.31
C LEU A 178 3.42 -3.01 9.80
N ARG A 179 2.49 -3.54 9.01
CA ARG A 179 1.28 -2.82 8.60
C ARG A 179 0.04 -3.63 8.90
N THR A 180 -1.05 -2.94 9.22
CA THR A 180 -2.33 -3.57 9.53
C THR A 180 -3.42 -3.15 8.55
N TYR A 181 -4.29 -4.10 8.21
CA TYR A 181 -5.29 -3.99 7.15
C TYR A 181 -6.65 -4.51 7.63
N SER A 182 -7.71 -3.94 7.07
CA SER A 182 -9.09 -4.29 7.38
C SER A 182 -9.57 -5.58 6.73
N THR A 183 -8.92 -6.02 5.66
CA THR A 183 -9.33 -7.17 4.81
C THR A 183 -8.10 -7.97 4.41
N LEU A 184 -8.29 -9.27 4.17
CA LEU A 184 -7.24 -10.17 3.69
C LEU A 184 -6.71 -9.70 2.34
N ASP A 185 -7.61 -9.40 1.41
CA ASP A 185 -7.30 -8.82 0.09
C ASP A 185 -6.21 -7.73 0.12
N LYS A 186 -6.41 -6.68 0.94
CA LYS A 186 -5.43 -5.59 1.06
C LYS A 186 -4.12 -6.03 1.69
N ALA A 187 -4.17 -6.98 2.62
CA ALA A 187 -2.98 -7.54 3.25
C ALA A 187 -2.17 -8.38 2.25
N ALA A 188 -2.83 -9.22 1.47
CA ALA A 188 -2.25 -10.04 0.42
C ALA A 188 -1.64 -9.16 -0.69
N THR A 189 -2.34 -8.12 -1.14
CA THR A 189 -1.81 -7.18 -2.13
C THR A 189 -0.54 -6.47 -1.63
N GLU A 190 -0.51 -6.01 -0.39
CA GLU A 190 0.72 -5.43 0.18
C GLU A 190 1.83 -6.49 0.28
N PHE A 191 1.50 -7.70 0.73
CA PHE A 191 2.46 -8.79 0.87
C PHE A 191 3.13 -9.12 -0.46
N PHE A 192 2.36 -9.35 -1.53
CA PHE A 192 2.91 -9.64 -2.86
C PHE A 192 3.68 -8.47 -3.44
N LYS A 193 3.24 -7.24 -3.19
CA LYS A 193 4.00 -6.04 -3.59
C LYS A 193 5.37 -5.98 -2.92
N ARG A 194 5.48 -6.31 -1.62
CA ARG A 194 6.78 -6.35 -0.93
C ARG A 194 7.65 -7.48 -1.44
N LEU A 195 7.05 -8.65 -1.68
CA LEU A 195 7.75 -9.80 -2.22
C LEU A 195 8.33 -9.49 -3.60
N SER A 196 7.56 -8.88 -4.49
CA SER A 196 8.00 -8.55 -5.85
C SER A 196 9.19 -7.58 -5.83
N LEU A 197 9.14 -6.55 -4.97
CA LEU A 197 10.25 -5.61 -4.81
C LEU A 197 11.53 -6.31 -4.31
N MET A 198 11.40 -7.23 -3.35
CA MET A 198 12.53 -8.01 -2.83
C MET A 198 13.14 -8.92 -3.91
N VAL A 199 12.30 -9.56 -4.74
CA VAL A 199 12.78 -10.40 -5.85
C VAL A 199 13.50 -9.58 -6.90
N SER A 200 12.95 -8.43 -7.30
CA SER A 200 13.59 -7.53 -8.26
C SER A 200 14.96 -7.06 -7.78
N MET A 201 15.10 -6.69 -6.50
CA MET A 201 16.38 -6.27 -5.93
C MET A 201 17.43 -7.39 -5.87
N ALA A 202 17.02 -8.66 -5.78
CA ALA A 202 17.94 -9.79 -5.69
C ALA A 202 18.48 -10.27 -7.05
N ILE A 203 17.91 -9.79 -8.16
CA ILE A 203 18.35 -10.13 -9.52
C ILE A 203 19.45 -9.16 -10.01
N GLU A 204 19.56 -7.97 -9.42
CA GLU A 204 20.54 -6.93 -9.78
C GLU A 204 21.90 -7.07 -9.07
N THR A 205 22.09 -8.11 -8.26
CA THR A 205 23.33 -8.40 -7.50
C THR A 205 23.94 -9.74 -7.90
#